data_AF-A0A0T6W357-F1
#
_entry.id   AF-A0A0T6W357-F1
#
_cell.length_a   1.000
_cell.length_b   1.000
_cell.length_c   1.000
_cell.angle_alpha   90.00
_cell.angle_beta   90.00
_cell.angle_gamma   90.00
#
_symmetry.space_group_name_H-M   'P 1'
#
loop_
_entity.id
_entity.type
_entity.pdbx_description
1 polymer ?
#
loop_
_entity_poly.entity_id
_entity_poly.type
_entity_poly.pdbx_seq_one_letter_code
_entity_poly.pdbx_strand_id
1 'polypeptide(L)'
;MTGFKTYTLAASLMLSIVAGPTALAQSQTNQLSEDHVLADGELTNEELAIVLLTAEKDLNSLLDKAIASVESDVEAAGVFRPRAWMIMKDKEIKEVTFADEASQAPPEMKLHMIRVSLKSLARHDGIDSALIVYPGTIQKDDESQRVVVVEHEHRLGVSGTKLIPLELSGGKVAFGGALSQKKPFQIFYDKKQ
;
A
#
# COMPACT_ATOMS: atom_id res chain seq x y z
N MET A 1 36.17 51.02 -19.94
CA MET A 1 35.28 52.19 -19.91
C MET A 1 34.44 52.15 -21.19
N THR A 2 33.28 51.48 -21.19
CA THR A 2 31.93 51.98 -20.83
C THR A 2 31.25 52.64 -22.05
N GLY A 3 30.08 52.22 -22.54
CA GLY A 3 29.13 51.26 -21.98
C GLY A 3 28.04 50.82 -22.95
N PHE A 4 27.51 49.63 -22.66
CA PHE A 4 26.29 49.04 -23.20
C PHE A 4 25.17 49.29 -22.17
N LYS A 5 24.03 49.84 -22.58
CA LYS A 5 22.75 49.81 -21.83
C LYS A 5 21.60 49.71 -22.84
N THR A 6 21.15 48.49 -23.16
CA THR A 6 20.07 47.70 -22.52
C THR A 6 18.67 48.16 -22.92
N TYR A 7 18.02 47.34 -23.75
CA TYR A 7 16.61 47.37 -24.10
C TYR A 7 15.75 47.00 -22.89
N THR A 8 14.79 47.83 -22.53
CA THR A 8 13.80 47.51 -21.49
C THR A 8 12.68 46.69 -22.12
N LEU A 9 12.78 45.36 -22.03
CA LEU A 9 11.67 44.45 -22.29
C LEU A 9 10.82 44.37 -21.01
N ALA A 10 9.63 44.95 -21.03
CA ALA A 10 8.66 44.80 -19.95
C ALA A 10 8.09 43.37 -19.99
N ALA A 11 8.57 42.53 -19.08
CA ALA A 11 8.15 41.15 -18.94
C ALA A 11 7.11 40.98 -17.82
N SER A 12 6.12 40.13 -18.14
CA SER A 12 5.48 39.18 -17.22
C SER A 12 4.30 39.62 -16.38
N LEU A 13 3.14 39.38 -16.98
CA LEU A 13 1.93 38.79 -16.38
C LEU A 13 2.29 37.55 -15.52
N MET A 14 1.91 37.54 -14.24
CA MET A 14 1.79 36.33 -13.43
C MET A 14 0.51 36.44 -12.59
N LEU A 15 -0.58 35.92 -13.14
CA LEU A 15 -1.82 35.68 -12.39
C LEU A 15 -1.66 34.32 -11.70
N SER A 16 -1.32 34.35 -10.42
CA SER A 16 -1.20 33.16 -9.58
C SER A 16 -2.58 32.56 -9.34
N ILE A 17 -2.99 31.58 -10.14
CA ILE A 17 -4.13 30.71 -9.79
C ILE A 17 -3.59 29.68 -8.79
N VAL A 18 -3.85 29.94 -7.51
CA VAL A 18 -3.74 28.94 -6.45
C VAL A 18 -4.84 27.90 -6.70
N ALA A 19 -4.50 26.83 -7.42
CA ALA A 19 -5.34 25.64 -7.47
C ALA A 19 -5.14 24.88 -6.15
N GLY A 20 -6.11 25.00 -5.25
CA GLY A 20 -6.15 24.24 -3.99
C GLY A 20 -6.35 22.73 -4.21
N PRO A 21 -6.22 21.92 -3.15
CA PRO A 21 -6.15 20.45 -3.24
C PRO A 21 -7.49 19.75 -3.58
N THR A 22 -8.57 20.50 -3.79
CA THR A 22 -9.93 19.94 -3.90
C THR A 22 -10.20 19.23 -5.23
N ALA A 23 -9.44 19.52 -6.29
CA ALA A 23 -9.65 18.91 -7.61
C ALA A 23 -9.16 17.45 -7.73
N LEU A 24 -8.31 16.98 -6.81
CA LEU A 24 -7.78 15.60 -6.85
C LEU A 24 -8.70 14.58 -6.16
N ALA A 25 -9.55 15.01 -5.23
CA ALA A 25 -10.51 14.12 -4.55
C ALA A 25 -11.72 13.80 -5.45
N GLN A 26 -12.23 14.82 -6.16
CA GLN A 26 -13.48 14.70 -6.93
C GLN A 26 -13.31 13.94 -8.26
N SER A 27 -12.10 13.95 -8.82
CA SER A 27 -11.75 13.20 -10.03
C SER A 27 -11.51 11.71 -9.78
N GLN A 28 -11.11 11.32 -8.57
CA GLN A 28 -10.96 9.91 -8.18
C GLN A 28 -12.32 9.27 -7.88
N THR A 29 -13.22 9.95 -7.17
CA THR A 29 -14.54 9.40 -6.82
C THR A 29 -15.41 9.04 -8.03
N ASN A 30 -15.43 9.86 -9.10
CA ASN A 30 -16.26 9.57 -10.28
C ASN A 30 -15.72 8.46 -11.19
N GLN A 31 -14.41 8.19 -11.20
CA GLN A 31 -13.82 7.13 -12.03
C GLN A 31 -13.74 5.78 -11.33
N LEU A 32 -13.86 5.75 -10.00
CA LEU A 32 -13.93 4.52 -9.21
C LEU A 32 -15.32 3.84 -9.28
N SER A 33 -16.39 4.59 -9.57
CA SER A 33 -17.77 4.10 -9.39
C SER A 33 -18.29 3.08 -10.40
N GLU A 34 -17.80 2.99 -11.64
CA GLU A 34 -18.40 2.07 -12.65
C GLU A 34 -17.73 0.68 -12.73
N ASP A 35 -16.49 0.53 -12.23
CA ASP A 35 -15.69 -0.72 -12.32
C ASP A 35 -15.28 -1.26 -10.93
N HIS A 36 -15.87 -0.76 -9.85
CA HIS A 36 -15.61 -1.25 -8.50
C HIS A 36 -16.30 -2.59 -8.25
N VAL A 37 -15.68 -3.51 -7.51
CA VAL A 37 -16.28 -4.84 -7.25
C VAL A 37 -17.59 -4.78 -6.45
N LEU A 38 -17.81 -3.66 -5.73
CA LEU A 38 -19.06 -3.36 -5.02
C LEU A 38 -19.98 -2.38 -5.77
N ALA A 39 -19.66 -1.98 -7.00
CA ALA A 39 -20.53 -1.14 -7.81
C ALA A 39 -21.55 -2.00 -8.56
N ASP A 40 -22.54 -2.52 -7.82
CA ASP A 40 -23.65 -3.32 -8.35
C ASP A 40 -24.93 -2.50 -8.58
N GLY A 41 -24.91 -1.20 -8.26
CA GLY A 41 -26.04 -0.29 -8.36
C GLY A 41 -26.87 -0.18 -7.07
N GLU A 42 -26.52 -0.93 -6.02
CA GLU A 42 -27.22 -0.88 -4.73
C GLU A 42 -26.72 0.25 -3.82
N LEU A 43 -25.44 0.65 -3.97
CA LEU A 43 -24.83 1.73 -3.19
C LEU A 43 -24.87 3.06 -3.93
N THR A 44 -25.18 4.16 -3.21
CA THR A 44 -24.94 5.50 -3.73
C THR A 44 -23.44 5.82 -3.77
N ASN A 45 -23.05 6.86 -4.51
CA ASN A 45 -21.65 7.31 -4.55
C ASN A 45 -21.13 7.73 -3.17
N GLU A 46 -21.98 8.34 -2.34
CA GLU A 46 -21.64 8.71 -0.96
C GLU A 46 -21.42 7.48 -0.09
N GLU A 47 -22.27 6.46 -0.21
CA GLU A 47 -22.12 5.19 0.51
C GLU A 47 -20.85 4.45 0.08
N LEU A 48 -20.56 4.41 -1.22
CA LEU A 48 -19.33 3.86 -1.76
C LEU A 48 -18.09 4.60 -1.22
N ALA A 49 -18.15 5.94 -1.13
CA ALA A 49 -17.06 6.73 -0.55
C ALA A 49 -16.82 6.39 0.93
N ILE A 50 -17.88 6.22 1.73
CA ILE A 50 -17.78 5.81 3.14
C ILE A 50 -17.16 4.42 3.27
N VAL A 51 -17.55 3.50 2.39
CA VAL A 51 -16.99 2.15 2.30
C VAL A 51 -15.49 2.19 1.99
N LEU A 52 -15.09 2.97 1.00
CA LEU A 52 -13.68 3.13 0.63
C LEU A 52 -12.84 3.78 1.74
N LEU A 53 -13.37 4.80 2.41
CA LEU A 53 -12.70 5.44 3.55
C LEU A 53 -12.51 4.48 4.73
N THR A 54 -13.50 3.62 4.98
CA THR A 54 -13.39 2.56 6.00
C THR A 54 -12.29 1.59 5.62
N ALA A 55 -12.26 1.15 4.37
CA ALA A 55 -11.23 0.24 3.89
C ALA A 55 -9.82 0.84 3.96
N GLU A 56 -9.67 2.11 3.56
CA GLU A 56 -8.40 2.82 3.63
C GLU A 56 -7.90 2.93 5.07
N LYS A 57 -8.77 3.30 6.02
CA LYS A 57 -8.42 3.38 7.44
C LYS A 57 -7.91 2.04 7.97
N ASP A 58 -8.62 0.97 7.68
CA ASP A 58 -8.28 -0.38 8.11
C ASP A 58 -6.91 -0.80 7.53
N LEU A 59 -6.70 -0.59 6.23
CA LEU A 59 -5.42 -0.92 5.56
C LEU A 59 -4.24 -0.08 6.04
N ASN A 60 -4.45 1.21 6.34
CA ASN A 60 -3.41 2.07 6.90
C ASN A 60 -3.00 1.61 8.30
N SER A 61 -3.95 1.18 9.14
CA SER A 61 -3.63 0.65 10.46
C SER A 61 -2.78 -0.63 10.41
N LEU A 62 -3.01 -1.49 9.40
CA LEU A 62 -2.16 -2.66 9.14
C LEU A 62 -0.78 -2.24 8.63
N LEU A 63 -0.71 -1.23 7.76
CA LEU A 63 0.54 -0.73 7.22
C LEU A 63 1.43 -0.16 8.33
N ASP A 64 0.87 0.60 9.27
CA ASP A 64 1.61 1.17 10.40
C ASP A 64 2.27 0.06 11.25
N LYS A 65 1.52 -1.01 11.54
CA LYS A 65 2.04 -2.18 12.27
C LYS A 65 3.15 -2.87 11.50
N ALA A 66 2.96 -3.05 10.21
CA ALA A 66 3.93 -3.73 9.36
C ALA A 66 5.22 -2.92 9.21
N ILE A 67 5.13 -1.60 8.99
CA ILE A 67 6.30 -0.73 8.84
C ILE A 67 7.10 -0.65 10.13
N ALA A 68 6.44 -0.46 11.28
CA ALA A 68 7.13 -0.46 12.57
C ALA A 68 7.88 -1.78 12.83
N SER A 69 7.27 -2.90 12.41
CA SER A 69 7.91 -4.21 12.50
C SER A 69 9.10 -4.37 11.56
N VAL A 70 8.98 -3.89 10.32
CA VAL A 70 10.06 -3.95 9.32
C VAL A 70 11.22 -3.05 9.75
N GLU A 71 10.94 -1.86 10.24
CA GLU A 71 11.94 -0.94 10.80
C GLU A 71 12.73 -1.62 11.90
N SER A 72 12.05 -2.18 12.91
CA SER A 72 12.70 -2.89 14.01
C SER A 72 13.56 -4.06 13.53
N ASP A 73 13.08 -4.87 12.58
CA ASP A 73 13.81 -6.03 12.07
C ASP A 73 15.07 -5.60 11.28
N VAL A 74 14.94 -4.57 10.44
CA VAL A 74 16.02 -4.09 9.59
C VAL A 74 17.07 -3.32 10.39
N GLU A 75 16.68 -2.53 11.40
CA GLU A 75 17.65 -1.88 12.28
C GLU A 75 18.43 -2.90 13.13
N ALA A 76 17.77 -3.95 13.61
CA ALA A 76 18.41 -4.98 14.44
C ALA A 76 19.30 -5.94 13.64
N ALA A 77 18.87 -6.35 12.43
CA ALA A 77 19.50 -7.45 11.70
C ALA A 77 19.89 -7.11 10.25
N GLY A 78 19.59 -5.91 9.77
CA GLY A 78 19.81 -5.49 8.38
C GLY A 78 18.82 -6.07 7.36
N VAL A 79 18.00 -7.02 7.77
CA VAL A 79 17.06 -7.78 6.94
C VAL A 79 15.76 -8.05 7.70
N PHE A 80 14.66 -8.20 6.96
CA PHE A 80 13.38 -8.67 7.49
C PHE A 80 12.88 -9.86 6.65
N ARG A 81 11.84 -10.55 7.13
CA ARG A 81 11.27 -11.74 6.47
C ARG A 81 9.80 -11.51 6.13
N PRO A 82 9.22 -12.37 5.25
CA PRO A 82 7.78 -12.32 4.99
C PRO A 82 6.95 -12.42 6.27
N ARG A 83 6.04 -11.47 6.46
CA ARG A 83 5.11 -11.39 7.60
C ARG A 83 3.76 -10.87 7.12
N ALA A 84 2.72 -11.07 7.91
CA ALA A 84 1.40 -10.58 7.55
C ALA A 84 0.56 -10.24 8.77
N TRP A 85 -0.34 -9.28 8.59
CA TRP A 85 -1.32 -8.87 9.57
C TRP A 85 -2.72 -8.90 8.95
N MET A 86 -3.71 -9.03 9.81
CA MET A 86 -5.13 -9.07 9.44
C MET A 86 -5.96 -8.33 10.48
N ILE A 87 -7.06 -7.74 10.03
CA ILE A 87 -8.10 -7.23 10.92
C ILE A 87 -9.17 -8.30 11.04
N MET A 88 -9.40 -8.76 12.26
CA MET A 88 -10.46 -9.69 12.63
C MET A 88 -11.83 -8.99 12.61
N LYS A 89 -12.92 -9.77 12.62
CA LYS A 89 -14.29 -9.22 12.65
C LYS A 89 -14.61 -8.34 13.85
N ASP A 90 -13.97 -8.60 14.99
CA ASP A 90 -14.05 -7.79 16.21
C ASP A 90 -13.15 -6.53 16.16
N LYS A 91 -12.54 -6.24 15.01
CA LYS A 91 -11.61 -5.13 14.75
C LYS A 91 -10.26 -5.25 15.45
N GLU A 92 -9.93 -6.43 16.00
CA GLU A 92 -8.59 -6.70 16.50
C GLU A 92 -7.59 -6.88 15.34
N ILE A 93 -6.41 -6.27 15.45
CA ILE A 93 -5.29 -6.53 14.52
C ILE A 93 -4.49 -7.72 15.04
N LYS A 94 -4.36 -8.77 14.22
CA LYS A 94 -3.53 -9.95 14.53
C LYS A 94 -2.45 -10.17 13.49
N GLU A 95 -1.29 -10.63 13.95
CA GLU A 95 -0.26 -11.14 13.06
C GLU A 95 -0.52 -12.61 12.71
N VAL A 96 -0.19 -13.00 11.47
CA VAL A 96 -0.18 -14.40 11.06
C VAL A 96 1.04 -15.08 11.66
N THR A 97 0.82 -15.94 12.65
CA THR A 97 1.86 -16.75 13.28
C THR A 97 1.80 -18.19 12.80
N PHE A 98 2.96 -18.81 12.61
CA PHE A 98 3.08 -20.23 12.30
C PHE A 98 3.61 -21.01 13.50
N ALA A 99 3.30 -22.31 13.57
CA ALA A 99 3.99 -23.23 14.48
C ALA A 99 5.50 -23.26 14.19
N ASP A 100 6.31 -23.63 15.19
CA ASP A 100 7.77 -23.49 15.16
C ASP A 100 8.42 -24.16 13.94
N GLU A 101 7.94 -25.31 13.50
CA GLU A 101 8.47 -26.03 12.33
C GLU A 101 8.20 -25.26 11.02
N ALA A 102 7.01 -24.69 10.89
CA ALA A 102 6.62 -23.86 9.75
C ALA A 102 7.33 -22.49 9.76
N SER A 103 7.72 -22.00 10.94
CA SER A 103 8.49 -20.77 11.10
C SER A 103 9.91 -20.85 10.50
N GLN A 104 10.44 -22.04 10.22
CA GLN A 104 11.77 -22.24 9.64
C GLN A 104 11.75 -22.41 8.10
N ALA A 105 10.57 -22.37 7.48
CA ALA A 105 10.46 -22.52 6.04
C ALA A 105 11.20 -21.41 5.27
N PRO A 106 11.68 -21.68 4.04
CA PRO A 106 12.27 -20.65 3.17
C PRO A 106 11.31 -19.47 2.92
N PRO A 107 11.81 -18.25 2.65
CA PRO A 107 10.97 -17.07 2.48
C PRO A 107 9.83 -17.22 1.47
N GLU A 108 10.09 -17.82 0.30
CA GLU A 108 9.05 -18.03 -0.72
C GLU A 108 7.95 -18.98 -0.23
N MET A 109 8.34 -20.05 0.48
CA MET A 109 7.39 -20.98 1.07
C MET A 109 6.55 -20.31 2.16
N LYS A 110 7.17 -19.50 3.02
CA LYS A 110 6.43 -18.70 4.02
C LYS A 110 5.41 -17.79 3.38
N LEU A 111 5.82 -17.06 2.33
CA LEU A 111 4.93 -16.16 1.61
C LEU A 111 3.75 -16.93 1.00
N HIS A 112 3.98 -18.12 0.44
CA HIS A 112 2.92 -18.99 -0.03
C HIS A 112 1.97 -19.42 1.10
N MET A 113 2.51 -19.90 2.22
CA MET A 113 1.72 -20.32 3.39
C MET A 113 0.88 -19.18 3.97
N ILE A 114 1.43 -17.97 4.04
CA ILE A 114 0.71 -16.75 4.45
C ILE A 114 -0.50 -16.54 3.55
N ARG A 115 -0.31 -16.52 2.23
CA ARG A 115 -1.40 -16.28 1.27
C ARG A 115 -2.51 -17.33 1.38
N VAL A 116 -2.15 -18.61 1.50
CA VAL A 116 -3.11 -19.71 1.67
C VAL A 116 -3.89 -19.58 2.99
N SER A 117 -3.20 -19.24 4.08
CA SER A 117 -3.81 -19.08 5.40
C SER A 117 -4.81 -17.92 5.42
N LEU A 118 -4.41 -16.75 4.90
CA LEU A 118 -5.28 -15.58 4.80
C LEU A 118 -6.50 -15.86 3.91
N LYS A 119 -6.30 -16.55 2.77
CA LYS A 119 -7.41 -16.94 1.89
C LYS A 119 -8.40 -17.87 2.58
N SER A 120 -7.92 -18.83 3.38
CA SER A 120 -8.78 -19.70 4.18
C SER A 120 -9.57 -18.91 5.22
N LEU A 121 -8.92 -18.00 5.96
CA LEU A 121 -9.57 -17.15 6.95
C LEU A 121 -10.64 -16.24 6.33
N ALA A 122 -10.34 -15.63 5.18
CA ALA A 122 -11.30 -14.79 4.46
C ALA A 122 -12.54 -15.56 4.01
N ARG A 123 -12.37 -16.80 3.51
CA ARG A 123 -13.47 -17.68 3.09
C ARG A 123 -14.40 -18.10 4.22
N HIS A 124 -13.88 -18.21 5.44
CA HIS A 124 -14.66 -18.52 6.64
C HIS A 124 -15.16 -17.28 7.38
N ASP A 125 -15.20 -16.13 6.69
CA ASP A 125 -15.67 -14.86 7.22
C ASP A 125 -14.86 -14.34 8.43
N GLY A 126 -13.64 -14.83 8.66
CA GLY A 126 -12.88 -14.56 9.88
C GLY A 126 -12.19 -13.18 9.96
N ILE A 127 -11.95 -12.53 8.81
CA ILE A 127 -11.14 -11.29 8.72
C ILE A 127 -11.77 -10.25 7.78
N ASP A 128 -11.61 -8.96 8.01
CA ASP A 128 -12.11 -7.90 7.13
C ASP A 128 -11.06 -7.37 6.15
N SER A 129 -9.79 -7.41 6.55
CA SER A 129 -8.67 -6.96 5.73
C SER A 129 -7.41 -7.76 6.04
N ALA A 130 -6.47 -7.76 5.10
CA ALA A 130 -5.19 -8.43 5.23
C ALA A 130 -4.08 -7.65 4.52
N LEU A 131 -2.89 -7.71 5.10
CA LEU A 131 -1.68 -7.09 4.57
C LEU A 131 -0.50 -8.05 4.74
N ILE A 132 0.28 -8.22 3.69
CA ILE A 132 1.48 -9.06 3.65
C ILE A 132 2.65 -8.15 3.30
N VAL A 133 3.75 -8.24 4.06
CA VAL A 133 5.01 -7.60 3.71
C VAL A 133 6.10 -8.62 3.44
N TYR A 134 6.97 -8.32 2.48
CA TYR A 134 8.17 -9.12 2.23
C TYR A 134 9.27 -8.28 1.53
N PRO A 135 10.54 -8.69 1.63
CA PRO A 135 11.63 -8.02 0.93
C PRO A 135 11.49 -8.16 -0.59
N GLY A 136 11.75 -7.07 -1.30
CA GLY A 136 11.88 -7.07 -2.76
C GLY A 136 12.97 -6.13 -3.23
N THR A 137 13.17 -6.11 -4.54
CA THR A 137 14.12 -5.21 -5.23
C THR A 137 13.46 -4.66 -6.47
N ILE A 138 13.67 -3.37 -6.75
CA ILE A 138 13.31 -2.73 -8.02
C ILE A 138 14.56 -2.16 -8.68
N GLN A 139 14.55 -2.03 -10.01
CA GLN A 139 15.60 -1.29 -10.72
C GLN A 139 15.23 0.19 -10.79
N LYS A 140 16.20 1.05 -10.47
CA LYS A 140 16.08 2.50 -10.59
C LYS A 140 17.43 3.05 -11.02
N ASP A 141 17.46 3.78 -12.13
CA ASP A 141 18.68 4.42 -12.66
C ASP A 141 19.87 3.45 -12.80
N ASP A 142 19.62 2.24 -13.34
CA ASP A 142 20.56 1.13 -13.49
C ASP A 142 21.11 0.52 -12.18
N GLU A 143 20.58 0.95 -11.02
CA GLU A 143 20.91 0.40 -9.71
C GLU A 143 19.73 -0.39 -9.10
N SER A 144 20.07 -1.43 -8.34
CA SER A 144 19.11 -2.25 -7.60
C SER A 144 18.78 -1.62 -6.25
N GLN A 145 17.53 -1.19 -6.10
CA GLN A 145 17.03 -0.56 -4.88
C GLN A 145 16.17 -1.54 -4.08
N ARG A 146 16.48 -1.70 -2.79
CA ARG A 146 15.67 -2.51 -1.86
C ARG A 146 14.31 -1.87 -1.65
N VAL A 147 13.27 -2.69 -1.58
CA VAL A 147 11.90 -2.25 -1.26
C VAL A 147 11.25 -3.17 -0.25
N VAL A 148 10.33 -2.60 0.53
CA VAL A 148 9.27 -3.36 1.19
C VAL A 148 8.15 -3.53 0.19
N VAL A 149 7.87 -4.78 -0.18
CA VAL A 149 6.67 -5.09 -0.95
C VAL A 149 5.53 -5.28 0.02
N VAL A 150 4.43 -4.56 -0.19
CA VAL A 150 3.23 -4.61 0.62
C VAL A 150 2.07 -5.04 -0.26
N GLU A 151 1.61 -6.28 -0.13
CA GLU A 151 0.36 -6.73 -0.73
C GLU A 151 -0.77 -6.50 0.27
N HIS A 152 -1.87 -5.90 -0.15
CA HIS A 152 -3.00 -5.67 0.75
C HIS A 152 -4.33 -5.88 0.04
N GLU A 153 -5.30 -6.38 0.78
CA GLU A 153 -6.67 -6.54 0.33
C GLU A 153 -7.65 -6.26 1.47
N HIS A 154 -8.81 -5.73 1.10
CA HIS A 154 -9.94 -5.54 1.99
C HIS A 154 -11.17 -6.18 1.37
N ARG A 155 -11.99 -6.81 2.22
CA ARG A 155 -13.32 -7.32 1.86
C ARG A 155 -14.22 -6.28 1.20
N LEU A 156 -14.00 -4.99 1.47
CA LEU A 156 -14.78 -3.89 0.90
C LEU A 156 -14.33 -3.48 -0.51
N GLY A 157 -13.61 -4.36 -1.21
CA GLY A 157 -13.30 -4.16 -2.62
C GLY A 157 -12.05 -3.31 -2.89
N VAL A 158 -11.14 -3.23 -1.93
CA VAL A 158 -9.83 -2.58 -2.12
C VAL A 158 -8.74 -3.63 -2.22
N SER A 159 -7.88 -3.55 -3.24
CA SER A 159 -6.73 -4.43 -3.41
C SER A 159 -5.59 -3.69 -4.10
N GLY A 160 -4.36 -3.93 -3.65
CA GLY A 160 -3.19 -3.28 -4.21
C GLY A 160 -1.87 -3.91 -3.77
N THR A 161 -0.83 -3.53 -4.50
CA THR A 161 0.56 -3.76 -4.11
C THR A 161 1.25 -2.41 -3.99
N LYS A 162 1.97 -2.16 -2.90
CA LYS A 162 2.86 -1.01 -2.74
C LYS A 162 4.31 -1.47 -2.72
N LEU A 163 5.17 -0.74 -3.40
CA LEU A 163 6.63 -0.91 -3.33
C LEU A 163 7.19 0.31 -2.62
N ILE A 164 7.71 0.12 -1.41
CA ILE A 164 8.20 1.19 -0.56
C ILE A 164 9.73 1.11 -0.52
N PRO A 165 10.46 2.06 -1.13
CA PRO A 165 11.91 2.12 -1.05
C PRO A 165 12.41 2.03 0.39
N LEU A 166 13.46 1.24 0.60
CA LEU A 166 14.07 1.00 1.90
C LEU A 166 15.57 1.28 1.82
N GLU A 167 16.04 2.18 2.66
CA GLU A 167 17.47 2.47 2.85
C GLU A 167 17.85 2.22 4.31
N LEU A 168 19.04 1.65 4.51
CA LEU A 168 19.63 1.45 5.85
C LEU A 168 20.98 2.18 5.86
N SER A 169 21.08 3.24 6.65
CA SER A 169 22.30 4.05 6.78
C SER A 169 22.58 4.36 8.24
N GLY A 170 23.79 4.08 8.71
CA GLY A 170 24.18 4.31 10.10
C GLY A 170 23.31 3.56 11.12
N GLY A 171 22.79 2.38 10.76
CA GLY A 171 21.91 1.58 11.61
C GLY A 171 20.47 2.10 11.73
N LYS A 172 20.09 3.12 10.96
CA LYS A 172 18.73 3.66 10.91
C LYS A 172 18.07 3.39 9.56
N VAL A 173 16.79 3.09 9.62
CA VAL A 173 15.99 2.86 8.42
C VAL A 173 15.36 4.17 7.92
N ALA A 174 15.35 4.34 6.60
CA ALA A 174 14.54 5.35 5.93
C ALA A 174 13.63 4.69 4.88
N PHE A 175 12.37 5.12 4.87
CA PHE A 175 11.37 4.67 3.89
C PHE A 175 11.09 5.79 2.88
N GLY A 176 11.10 5.45 1.59
CA GLY A 176 10.75 6.38 0.51
C GLY A 176 9.26 6.41 0.19
N GLY A 177 8.89 7.22 -0.82
CA GLY A 177 7.52 7.29 -1.32
C GLY A 177 7.04 5.97 -1.93
N ALA A 178 5.83 5.56 -1.57
CA ALA A 178 5.25 4.30 -2.03
C ALA A 178 4.85 4.36 -3.52
N LEU A 179 5.32 3.40 -4.31
CA LEU A 179 4.84 3.16 -5.67
C LEU A 179 3.68 2.17 -5.62
N SER A 180 2.47 2.61 -5.97
CA SER A 180 1.27 1.78 -5.93
C SER A 180 1.00 1.11 -7.27
N GLN A 181 0.63 -0.16 -7.23
CA GLN A 181 0.29 -0.98 -8.38
C GLN A 181 -1.08 -1.64 -8.16
N LYS A 182 -1.87 -1.75 -9.22
CA LYS A 182 -3.10 -2.55 -9.20
C LYS A 182 -2.73 -4.01 -8.97
N LYS A 183 -3.50 -4.68 -8.12
CA LYS A 183 -3.35 -6.10 -7.81
C LYS A 183 -4.73 -6.77 -7.92
N PRO A 184 -4.89 -7.88 -8.65
CA PRO A 184 -6.12 -8.64 -8.60
C PRO A 184 -6.34 -9.23 -7.20
N PHE A 185 -7.59 -9.39 -6.79
CA PHE A 185 -7.91 -10.09 -5.54
C PHE A 185 -7.42 -11.54 -5.58
N GLN A 186 -6.87 -11.98 -4.46
CA GLN A 186 -6.37 -13.33 -4.24
C GLN A 186 -6.78 -13.87 -2.86
N ILE A 187 -7.13 -12.99 -1.92
CA ILE A 187 -7.53 -13.33 -0.54
C ILE A 187 -9.06 -13.34 -0.42
N PHE A 188 -9.73 -12.24 -0.76
CA PHE A 188 -11.16 -12.06 -0.47
C PHE A 188 -12.11 -12.49 -1.57
N TYR A 189 -11.68 -12.37 -2.83
CA TYR A 189 -12.51 -12.70 -3.98
C TYR A 189 -11.77 -13.73 -4.83
N ASP A 190 -12.48 -14.77 -5.25
CA ASP A 190 -12.01 -15.63 -6.33
C ASP A 190 -12.15 -14.85 -7.64
N LYS A 191 -11.22 -15.06 -8.60
CA LYS A 191 -11.32 -14.43 -9.93
C LYS A 191 -12.72 -14.71 -10.48
N LYS A 192 -13.45 -13.68 -10.93
CA LYS A 192 -14.61 -13.90 -11.81
C LYS A 192 -14.14 -14.80 -12.94
N GLN A 193 -14.80 -15.95 -13.11
CA GLN A 193 -14.60 -16.82 -14.27
C GLN A 193 -15.07 -16.11 -15.53
#